data_AF-A0A183F2Y9-F1
#
_entry.id   AF-A0A183F2Y9-F1
#
_cell.length_a   1.000
_cell.length_b   1.000
_cell.length_c   1.000
_cell.angle_alpha   90.00
_cell.angle_beta   90.00
_cell.angle_gamma   90.00
#
_symmetry.space_group_name_H-M   'P 1'
#
loop_
_entity.id
_entity.type
_entity.pdbx_description
1 polymer ?
#
loop_
_entity_poly.entity_id
_entity_poly.type
_entity_poly.pdbx_seq_one_letter_code
_entity_poly.pdbx_strand_id
1 'polypeptide(L)'
;MGTIVGCLLCLFVAIVQKKAKLFYPFIALQVTIAFMTAVSMAMLAIAVACNTKYILRHVVDTSGAETHYKRSAVILLSVLSLTLCLQLWYLRTVCSCFRYFTDVAQFKLKQEQGIYI
;
A
#
# COMPACT_ATOMS: atom_id res chain seq x y z
N MET A 1 5.87 9.98 11.92
CA MET A 1 5.18 9.04 12.84
C MET A 1 3.73 9.41 13.11
N GLY A 2 3.38 10.68 13.34
CA GLY A 2 1.97 11.08 13.62
C GLY A 2 0.95 10.76 12.51
N THR A 3 1.35 10.79 11.23
CA THR A 3 0.48 10.46 10.09
C THR A 3 0.08 8.99 10.03
N ILE A 4 0.96 8.08 10.45
CA ILE A 4 0.72 6.63 10.46
C ILE A 4 -0.29 6.27 11.57
N VAL A 5 -0.12 6.86 12.76
CA VAL A 5 -1.03 6.68 13.89
C VAL A 5 -2.41 7.25 13.58
N GLY A 6 -2.47 8.43 12.95
CA GLY A 6 -3.73 9.01 12.48
C GLY A 6 -4.46 8.13 11.46
N CYS A 7 -3.74 7.56 10.49
CA CYS A 7 -4.33 6.64 9.51
C CYS A 7 -4.87 5.36 10.17
N LEU A 8 -4.15 4.77 11.13
CA LEU A 8 -4.59 3.59 11.88
C LEU A 8 -5.84 3.87 12.71
N LEU A 9 -5.91 5.04 13.37
CA LEU A 9 -7.09 5.48 14.11
C LEU A 9 -8.29 5.72 13.19
N CYS A 10 -8.09 6.36 12.02
CA CYS A 10 -9.16 6.52 11.03
C CYS A 10 -9.68 5.18 10.51
N LEU A 11 -8.80 4.19 10.35
CA LEU A 11 -9.17 2.83 9.94
C LEU A 11 -9.97 2.12 11.03
N PHE A 12 -9.54 2.25 12.29
CA PHE A 12 -10.27 1.74 13.44
C PHE A 12 -11.66 2.39 13.55
N VAL A 13 -11.73 3.71 13.41
CA VAL A 13 -13.00 4.47 13.41
C VAL A 13 -13.88 4.07 12.22
N ALA A 14 -13.32 3.83 11.04
CA ALA A 14 -14.10 3.39 9.87
C ALA A 14 -14.69 1.98 10.07
N ILE A 15 -13.93 1.07 10.69
CA ILE A 15 -14.41 -0.27 11.08
C ILE A 15 -15.50 -0.16 12.15
N VAL A 16 -15.30 0.66 13.19
CA VAL A 16 -16.25 0.84 14.29
C VAL A 16 -17.53 1.53 13.84
N GLN A 17 -17.44 2.57 13.01
CA GLN A 17 -18.60 3.32 12.52
C GLN A 17 -19.33 2.61 11.37
N LYS A 18 -18.79 1.52 10.83
CA LYS A 18 -19.32 0.78 9.65
C LYS A 18 -19.64 1.69 8.45
N LYS A 19 -18.98 2.85 8.35
CA LYS A 19 -19.21 3.82 7.28
C LYS A 19 -18.27 3.52 6.12
N ALA A 20 -18.79 2.80 5.12
CA ALA A 20 -18.07 2.43 3.91
C ALA A 20 -17.34 3.65 3.26
N LYS A 21 -17.98 4.82 3.22
CA LYS A 21 -17.44 6.04 2.60
C LYS A 21 -16.10 6.52 3.18
N LEU A 22 -15.79 6.23 4.45
CA LEU A 22 -14.51 6.61 5.05
C LEU A 22 -13.32 5.76 4.58
N PHE A 23 -13.56 4.58 4.01
CA PHE A 23 -12.49 3.71 3.50
C PHE A 23 -11.96 4.17 2.13
N TYR A 24 -12.73 4.97 1.38
CA TYR A 24 -12.37 5.41 0.03
C TYR A 24 -11.02 6.17 -0.04
N PRO A 25 -10.78 7.23 0.77
CA PRO A 25 -9.50 7.93 0.75
C PRO A 25 -8.34 7.03 1.19
N PHE A 26 -8.60 6.08 2.07
CA PHE A 26 -7.58 5.14 2.55
C PHE A 26 -7.19 4.13 1.48
N ILE A 27 -8.17 3.58 0.74
CA ILE A 27 -7.94 2.71 -0.42
C ILE A 27 -7.17 3.47 -1.50
N ALA A 28 -7.58 4.70 -1.82
CA ALA A 28 -6.90 5.54 -2.82
C ALA A 28 -5.44 5.84 -2.43
N LEU A 29 -5.19 6.15 -1.15
CA LEU A 29 -3.84 6.39 -0.63
C LEU A 29 -2.96 5.13 -0.73
N GLN A 30 -3.48 3.97 -0.31
CA GLN A 30 -2.77 2.68 -0.40
C GLN A 30 -2.42 2.32 -1.84
N VAL A 31 -3.35 2.49 -2.79
CA VAL A 31 -3.11 2.24 -4.22
C VAL A 31 -2.02 3.17 -4.75
N THR A 32 -2.06 4.44 -4.39
CA THR A 32 -1.05 5.42 -4.81
C THR A 32 0.34 5.06 -4.27
N ILE A 33 0.43 4.68 -3.00
CA ILE A 33 1.69 4.25 -2.37
C ILE A 33 2.22 2.98 -3.05
N ALA A 34 1.37 1.99 -3.30
CA ALA A 34 1.77 0.76 -3.98
C ALA A 34 2.30 1.04 -5.39
N PHE A 35 1.63 1.93 -6.13
CA PHE A 35 2.06 2.35 -7.48
C PHE A 35 3.43 3.04 -7.44
N MET A 36 3.62 4.03 -6.56
CA MET A 36 4.91 4.73 -6.42
C MET A 36 6.03 3.78 -6.00
N THR A 37 5.73 2.81 -5.13
CA THR A 37 6.68 1.78 -4.70
C THR A 37 7.09 0.88 -5.87
N ALA A 38 6.14 0.47 -6.71
CA ALA A 38 6.41 -0.33 -7.90
C ALA A 38 7.28 0.42 -8.93
N VAL A 39 6.98 1.70 -9.19
CA VAL A 39 7.80 2.56 -10.06
C VAL A 39 9.21 2.71 -9.51
N SER A 40 9.35 2.90 -8.20
CA SER A 40 10.66 3.02 -7.53
C SER A 40 11.48 1.73 -7.65
N MET A 41 10.83 0.56 -7.49
CA MET A 41 11.49 -0.74 -7.71
C MET A 41 11.93 -0.92 -9.17
N ALA A 42 11.12 -0.53 -10.15
CA ALA A 42 11.48 -0.60 -11.55
C ALA A 42 12.70 0.29 -11.86
N MET A 43 12.71 1.52 -11.36
CA MET A 43 13.85 2.44 -11.49
C MET A 43 15.12 1.87 -10.86
N LEU A 44 15.03 1.27 -9.66
CA LEU A 44 16.15 0.61 -9.00
C LEU A 44 16.67 -0.60 -9.79
N ALA A 45 15.77 -1.44 -10.28
CA ALA A 45 16.14 -2.61 -11.07
C ALA A 45 16.86 -2.22 -12.37
N ILE A 46 16.36 -1.22 -13.08
CA ILE A 46 16.99 -0.67 -14.29
C ILE A 46 18.35 -0.05 -13.95
N ALA A 47 18.45 0.73 -12.87
CA ALA A 47 19.70 1.37 -12.47
C ALA A 47 20.77 0.35 -12.05
N VAL A 48 20.39 -0.79 -11.44
CA VAL A 48 21.29 -1.91 -11.17
C VAL A 48 21.72 -2.62 -12.46
N ALA A 49 20.79 -2.85 -13.39
CA ALA A 49 21.07 -3.51 -14.67
C ALA A 49 21.98 -2.66 -15.58
N CYS A 50 21.75 -1.35 -15.64
CA CYS A 50 22.53 -0.39 -16.43
C CYS A 50 23.73 0.20 -15.68
N ASN A 51 24.04 -0.30 -14.47
CA ASN A 51 25.15 0.16 -13.61
C ASN A 51 25.20 1.70 -13.42
N THR A 52 24.04 2.33 -13.27
CA THR A 52 23.90 3.78 -13.27
C THR A 52 24.20 4.34 -11.87
N LYS A 53 25.49 4.60 -11.59
CA LYS A 53 25.97 5.06 -10.27
C LYS A 53 25.30 6.34 -9.76
N TYR A 54 24.88 7.24 -10.65
CA TYR A 54 24.27 8.51 -10.29
C TYR A 54 22.93 8.34 -9.56
N ILE A 55 22.09 7.41 -10.02
CA ILE A 55 20.78 7.12 -9.41
C ILE A 55 20.97 6.27 -8.16
N LEU A 56 21.89 5.30 -8.19
CA LEU A 56 22.17 4.45 -7.03
C LEU A 56 22.69 5.25 -5.83
N ARG A 57 23.46 6.32 -6.05
CA ARG A 57 24.01 7.17 -4.97
C ARG A 57 22.93 7.85 -4.12
N HIS A 58 21.73 8.04 -4.66
CA HIS A 58 20.60 8.58 -3.89
C HIS A 58 19.95 7.56 -2.96
N VAL A 59 20.23 6.26 -3.13
CA VAL A 59 19.53 5.18 -2.42
C VAL A 59 20.50 4.32 -1.60
N VAL A 60 21.73 4.15 -2.07
CA VAL A 60 22.77 3.29 -1.50
C VAL A 60 24.10 4.03 -1.55
N ASP A 61 24.95 3.83 -0.54
CA ASP A 61 26.31 4.37 -0.56
C ASP A 61 27.12 3.73 -1.71
N THR A 62 27.45 4.54 -2.72
CA THR A 62 28.23 4.15 -3.89
C THR A 62 29.73 4.42 -3.74
N SER A 63 30.20 4.85 -2.57
CA SER A 63 31.63 5.11 -2.33
C SER A 63 32.49 3.85 -2.26
N GLY A 64 31.86 2.69 -2.01
CA GLY A 64 32.52 1.39 -1.89
C GLY A 64 32.65 0.61 -3.21
N ALA A 65 33.21 -0.61 -3.09
CA ALA A 65 33.38 -1.54 -4.21
C ALA A 65 32.04 -1.88 -4.90
N GLU A 66 32.11 -2.17 -6.21
CA GLU A 66 30.92 -2.40 -7.04
C GLU A 66 30.02 -3.54 -6.57
N THR A 67 30.62 -4.57 -6.00
CA THR A 67 29.91 -5.71 -5.41
C THR A 67 29.09 -5.30 -4.17
N HIS A 68 29.55 -4.33 -3.38
CA HIS A 68 28.86 -3.88 -2.17
C HIS A 68 27.57 -3.13 -2.48
N TYR A 69 27.62 -2.14 -3.38
CA TYR A 69 26.41 -1.37 -3.69
C TYR A 69 25.37 -2.18 -4.46
N LYS A 70 25.81 -3.12 -5.34
CA LYS A 70 24.88 -4.03 -6.04
C LYS A 70 24.17 -4.96 -5.05
N ARG A 71 24.89 -5.51 -4.07
CA ARG A 71 24.30 -6.35 -3.02
C ARG A 71 23.29 -5.57 -2.18
N SER A 72 23.64 -4.36 -1.74
CA SER A 72 22.74 -3.49 -0.97
C SER A 72 21.49 -3.10 -1.77
N ALA A 73 21.62 -2.80 -3.07
CA ALA A 73 20.48 -2.51 -3.93
C ALA A 73 19.53 -3.71 -4.10
N VAL A 74 20.08 -4.94 -4.22
CA VAL A 74 19.28 -6.18 -4.27
C VAL A 74 18.56 -6.44 -2.95
N ILE A 75 19.22 -6.20 -1.81
CA ILE A 75 18.58 -6.30 -0.49
C ILE A 75 17.42 -5.30 -0.39
N LEU A 76 17.62 -4.05 -0.79
CA LEU A 76 16.57 -3.03 -0.85
C LEU A 76 15.39 -3.47 -1.73
N LEU A 77 15.66 -4.01 -2.92
CA LEU A 77 14.62 -4.57 -3.79
C LEU A 77 13.84 -5.71 -3.12
N SER A 78 14.51 -6.59 -2.37
CA SER A 78 13.86 -7.68 -1.65
C SER A 78 12.96 -7.19 -0.50
N VAL A 79 13.36 -6.12 0.19
CA VAL A 79 12.55 -5.51 1.25
C VAL A 79 11.35 -4.78 0.65
N LEU A 80 11.56 -4.05 -0.45
CA LEU A 80 10.48 -3.34 -1.15
C LEU A 80 9.46 -4.31 -1.76
N SER A 81 9.91 -5.44 -2.30
CA SER A 81 9.00 -6.45 -2.86
C SER A 81 8.15 -7.10 -1.77
N LEU A 82 8.74 -7.45 -0.62
CA LEU A 82 8.01 -7.97 0.52
C LEU A 82 6.99 -6.94 1.06
N THR A 83 7.40 -5.68 1.14
CA THR A 83 6.53 -4.57 1.57
C THR A 83 5.35 -4.39 0.61
N LEU A 84 5.59 -4.47 -0.70
CA LEU A 84 4.55 -4.37 -1.72
C LEU A 84 3.56 -5.54 -1.65
N CYS A 85 4.04 -6.76 -1.42
CA CYS A 85 3.17 -7.93 -1.19
C CYS A 85 2.27 -7.73 0.04
N LEU A 86 2.82 -7.23 1.15
CA LEU A 86 2.05 -6.92 2.35
C LEU A 86 1.01 -5.81 2.11
N GLN A 87 1.37 -4.76 1.36
CA GLN A 87 0.44 -3.68 0.99
C GLN A 87 -0.72 -4.20 0.12
N LEU A 88 -0.43 -5.05 -0.87
CA LEU A 88 -1.47 -5.65 -1.71
C LEU A 88 -2.39 -6.59 -0.92
N TRP A 89 -1.82 -7.38 -0.01
CA TRP A 89 -2.61 -8.23 0.89
C TRP A 89 -3.54 -7.39 1.76
N TYR A 90 -2.98 -6.33 2.36
CA TYR A 90 -3.73 -5.41 3.21
C TYR A 90 -4.88 -4.73 2.46
N LEU A 91 -4.59 -4.23 1.25
CA LEU A 91 -5.58 -3.62 0.37
C LEU A 91 -6.72 -4.61 0.05
N ARG A 92 -6.40 -5.89 -0.23
CA ARG A 92 -7.41 -6.92 -0.45
C ARG A 92 -8.34 -7.10 0.75
N THR A 93 -7.78 -7.15 1.95
CA THR A 93 -8.56 -7.27 3.18
C THR A 93 -9.48 -6.05 3.36
N VAL A 94 -8.96 -4.83 3.21
CA VAL A 94 -9.73 -3.59 3.34
C VAL A 94 -10.85 -3.51 2.29
N CYS A 95 -10.57 -3.85 1.03
CA CYS A 95 -11.58 -3.88 -0.02
C CYS A 95 -12.67 -4.93 0.26
N SER A 96 -12.29 -6.10 0.79
CA SER A 96 -13.25 -7.15 1.19
C SER A 96 -14.16 -6.66 2.32
N CYS A 97 -13.59 -6.00 3.34
CA CYS A 97 -14.36 -5.39 4.42
C CYS A 97 -15.28 -4.28 3.90
N PHE A 98 -14.80 -3.41 3.01
CA PHE A 98 -15.60 -2.35 2.39
C PHE A 98 -16.80 -2.93 1.64
N ARG A 99 -16.60 -3.99 0.85
CA ARG A 99 -17.68 -4.68 0.14
C ARG A 99 -18.72 -5.23 1.12
N TYR A 100 -18.27 -5.93 2.16
CA TYR A 100 -19.15 -6.48 3.20
C TYR A 100 -19.99 -5.38 3.87
N PHE A 101 -19.38 -4.26 4.29
CA PHE A 101 -20.14 -3.17 4.92
C PHE A 101 -21.12 -2.49 3.96
N THR A 102 -20.77 -2.39 2.68
CA THR A 102 -21.66 -1.82 1.65
C THR A 102 -22.85 -2.72 1.40
N ASP A 103 -22.64 -4.04 1.30
CA ASP A 103 -23.70 -5.02 1.14
C ASP A 103 -24.65 -4.99 2.35
N VAL A 104 -24.11 -5.01 3.57
CA VAL A 104 -24.91 -4.92 4.81
C VAL A 104 -25.72 -3.62 4.87
N ALA A 105 -25.15 -2.49 4.45
CA ALA A 105 -25.86 -1.22 4.40
C ALA A 105 -27.00 -1.23 3.37
N GLN A 106 -26.79 -1.86 2.20
CA GLN A 106 -27.84 -2.04 1.20
C GLN A 106 -28.94 -2.98 1.68
N PHE A 107 -28.61 -4.07 2.39
CA PHE A 107 -29.61 -4.96 2.98
C PHE A 107 -30.49 -4.22 3.99
N LYS A 108 -29.89 -3.42 4.88
CA LYS A 108 -30.66 -2.59 5.82
C LYS A 108 -31.61 -1.63 5.12
N LEU A 109 -31.15 -0.94 4.07
CA LEU A 109 -32.00 -0.04 3.27
C LEU A 109 -33.18 -0.79 2.63
N LYS A 110 -32.95 -1.98 2.07
CA LYS A 110 -34.01 -2.80 1.47
C LYS A 110 -35.01 -3.33 2.50
N GLN A 111 -34.56 -3.61 3.72
CA GLN A 111 -35.42 -4.02 4.83
C GLN A 111 -36.29 -2.85 5.33
N GLU A 112 -35.72 -1.65 5.46
CA GLU A 112 -36.47 -0.42 5.80
C GLU A 112 -37.49 -0.04 4.72
N GLN A 113 -37.21 -0.36 3.46
CA GLN A 113 -38.15 -0.18 2.34
C GLN A 113 -39.24 -1.26 2.26
N GLY A 114 -39.28 -2.23 3.20
CA GLY A 114 -40.33 -3.24 3.29
C GLY A 114 -40.31 -4.31 2.19
N ILE A 115 -39.19 -4.44 1.46
CA ILE A 115 -39.05 -5.40 0.34
C ILE A 115 -38.70 -6.81 0.86
N TYR A 116 -38.21 -6.92 2.10
CA TYR A 116 -37.96 -8.18 2.78
C TYR A 116 -38.58 -8.12 4.18
N ILE A 117 -39.52 -9.04 4.44
CA ILE A 117 -40.15 -9.30 5.74
C ILE A 117 -39.20 -10.18 6.57
#